data_AF-A0A952BWF8-F1
#
_entry.id   AF-A0A952BWF8-F1
#
_cell.length_a   1.000
_cell.length_b   1.000
_cell.length_c   1.000
_cell.angle_alpha   90.00
_cell.angle_beta   90.00
_cell.angle_gamma   90.00
#
_symmetry.space_group_name_H-M   'P 1'
#
loop_
_entity.id
_entity.type
_entity.pdbx_description
1 polymer ?
#
loop_
_entity_poly.entity_id
_entity_poly.type
_entity_poly.pdbx_seq_one_letter_code
_entity_poly.pdbx_strand_id
1 'polypeptide(L)'
;MFLGNTSVLYRVKECNAKDVEAVNLEFLRQCFEINEARGILYLLKTMSGPENLVGLLDEFSLELSEKIEGAKTSKEKNQIFVRILRMLNNLHEQEHSIRFSILNHLKAEHLVALAILWRHALYTSSFNTVLDRILIAIREKNFSLYGDLIVKKPEDRAVFFEALSAYNRLFEVLSAMSAHEATELMVSDIKNLPKSQSIRNAIAWMEYLQHPEASLDTKNVLKQQISDMAIREEISSDLMALYPKGSVLLTPKTTQEALIALMCQTYRLFYDQSLSPSCQELERHYQDDIVPLADTNLDLVSLRTEGLINVQRHVFYNDLDGSSTYHYFRRRHELLPDWRIDSYPTFEVFSNFSENTGVAIRMIANLPKFQSVASVDIETYNLEMKHQPSVFVFRGHSYHVVDSLKYLNQNTRLALIGSCGGFENLETVLARSPYTQMILTKGTGTAWINNLLVPAINKLILSDAPELNWLEFKESLRSELEQAMQRFPNRDKILHIFDSFYVFPHENIGFIMMRSWMQYLGNYGDRN
;
A
#
# COMPACT_ATOMS: atom_id res chain seq x y z
N MET A 1 30.46 -13.71 -26.36
CA MET A 1 29.93 -15.08 -26.21
C MET A 1 29.34 -15.19 -24.80
N PHE A 2 28.07 -14.82 -24.64
CA PHE A 2 27.18 -15.14 -23.50
C PHE A 2 25.77 -15.06 -24.09
N LEU A 3 25.39 -16.07 -24.87
CA LEU A 3 24.08 -16.18 -25.50
C LEU A 3 23.18 -16.98 -24.56
N GLY A 4 22.65 -16.30 -23.53
CA GLY A 4 21.46 -16.77 -22.84
C GLY A 4 20.23 -16.33 -23.64
N ASN A 5 19.55 -17.26 -24.30
CA ASN A 5 18.22 -17.13 -24.95
C ASN A 5 17.82 -15.72 -25.44
N THR A 6 18.66 -15.07 -26.25
CA THR A 6 18.41 -13.71 -26.80
C THR A 6 17.26 -13.68 -27.82
N SER A 7 16.91 -14.82 -28.41
CA SER A 7 15.83 -14.99 -29.38
C SER A 7 14.43 -14.61 -28.84
N VAL A 8 14.25 -14.61 -27.52
CA VAL A 8 12.98 -14.21 -26.88
C VAL A 8 12.87 -12.68 -26.78
N LEU A 9 14.00 -11.97 -26.66
CA LEU A 9 14.03 -10.53 -26.38
C LEU A 9 14.10 -9.67 -27.64
N TYR A 10 14.90 -10.10 -28.63
CA TYR A 10 15.02 -9.43 -29.91
C TYR A 10 15.55 -10.40 -30.97
N ARG A 11 15.28 -10.12 -32.25
CA ARG A 11 15.88 -10.80 -33.39
C ARG A 11 16.78 -9.82 -34.14
N VAL A 12 18.01 -10.22 -34.45
CA VAL A 12 18.93 -9.40 -35.25
C VAL A 12 18.49 -9.44 -36.71
N LYS A 13 18.35 -8.26 -37.32
CA LYS A 13 18.12 -8.10 -38.77
C LYS A 13 19.47 -7.96 -39.46
N GLU A 14 19.54 -8.25 -40.76
CA GLU A 14 20.72 -7.90 -41.55
C GLU A 14 20.88 -6.38 -41.57
N CYS A 15 21.88 -5.86 -40.87
CA CYS A 15 22.24 -4.45 -40.91
C CYS A 15 23.75 -4.26 -41.11
N ASN A 16 24.11 -3.22 -41.84
CA ASN A 16 25.49 -2.91 -42.15
C ASN A 16 26.01 -1.91 -41.11
N ALA A 17 26.71 -2.41 -40.09
CA ALA A 17 27.20 -1.59 -38.96
C ALA A 17 28.25 -0.52 -39.34
N LYS A 18 28.66 -0.45 -40.61
CA LYS A 18 29.68 0.48 -41.11
C LYS A 18 29.17 1.89 -41.41
N ASP A 19 27.85 2.09 -41.49
CA ASP A 19 27.23 3.37 -41.89
C ASP A 19 26.57 4.12 -40.71
N VAL A 20 26.87 3.71 -39.47
CA VAL A 20 26.16 4.19 -38.27
C VAL A 20 27.13 4.98 -37.38
N GLU A 21 26.97 6.30 -37.35
CA GLU A 21 27.82 7.22 -36.57
C GLU A 21 27.52 7.18 -35.04
N ALA A 22 26.31 6.77 -34.62
CA ALA A 22 25.92 6.65 -33.21
C ALA A 22 24.80 5.62 -32.98
N VAL A 23 24.76 4.99 -31.80
CA VAL A 23 23.66 4.08 -31.39
C VAL A 23 22.43 4.91 -31.03
N ASN A 24 21.45 4.97 -31.94
CA ASN A 24 20.16 5.67 -31.76
C ASN A 24 18.95 4.74 -32.03
N LEU A 25 17.72 5.26 -31.88
CA LEU A 25 16.49 4.45 -32.01
C LEU A 25 16.30 3.91 -33.43
N GLU A 26 16.71 4.68 -34.43
CA GLU A 26 16.67 4.30 -35.84
C GLU A 26 17.62 3.14 -36.11
N PHE A 27 18.86 3.22 -35.62
CA PHE A 27 19.81 2.12 -35.67
C PHE A 27 19.27 0.85 -34.99
N LEU A 28 18.68 0.99 -33.80
CA LEU A 28 18.09 -0.14 -33.08
C LEU A 28 16.97 -0.82 -33.88
N ARG A 29 16.15 -0.05 -34.62
CA ARG A 29 15.07 -0.58 -35.46
C ARG A 29 15.57 -1.25 -36.74
N GLN A 30 16.63 -0.70 -37.32
CA GLN A 30 17.26 -1.22 -38.53
C GLN A 30 17.97 -2.55 -38.24
N CYS A 31 18.68 -2.63 -37.11
CA CYS A 31 19.47 -3.79 -36.74
C CYS A 31 18.72 -4.83 -35.91
N PHE A 32 17.63 -4.46 -35.23
CA PHE A 32 16.92 -5.36 -34.33
C PHE A 32 15.40 -5.29 -34.50
N GLU A 33 14.77 -6.46 -34.56
CA GLU A 33 13.35 -6.65 -34.33
C GLU A 33 13.16 -6.90 -32.83
N ILE A 34 12.63 -5.91 -32.12
CA ILE A 34 12.57 -5.94 -30.66
C ILE A 34 11.20 -6.44 -30.21
N ASN A 35 11.19 -7.62 -29.60
CA ASN A 35 9.94 -8.34 -29.30
C ASN A 35 9.25 -7.83 -28.03
N GLU A 36 10.03 -7.27 -27.08
CA GLU A 36 9.52 -6.82 -25.78
C GLU A 36 10.27 -5.59 -25.24
N ALA A 37 9.67 -4.89 -24.28
CA ALA A 37 10.32 -3.80 -23.53
C ALA A 37 11.68 -4.22 -22.93
N ARG A 38 11.81 -5.48 -22.50
CA ARG A 38 13.08 -6.06 -22.01
C ARG A 38 14.15 -6.14 -23.10
N GLY A 39 13.78 -6.37 -24.36
CA GLY A 39 14.72 -6.38 -25.48
C GLY A 39 15.27 -4.99 -25.77
N ILE A 40 14.44 -3.95 -25.64
CA ILE A 40 14.88 -2.55 -25.76
C ILE A 40 15.88 -2.24 -24.65
N LEU A 41 15.54 -2.52 -23.39
CA LEU A 41 16.44 -2.33 -22.24
C LEU A 41 17.76 -3.11 -22.38
N TYR A 42 17.69 -4.37 -22.82
CA TYR A 42 18.87 -5.21 -22.97
C TYR A 42 19.80 -4.63 -24.03
N LEU A 43 19.28 -4.29 -25.21
CA LEU A 43 20.07 -3.67 -26.27
C LEU A 43 20.64 -2.33 -25.82
N LEU A 44 19.86 -1.50 -25.13
CA LEU A 44 20.32 -0.20 -24.63
C LEU A 44 21.41 -0.34 -23.54
N LYS A 45 21.27 -1.28 -22.60
CA LYS A 45 22.30 -1.55 -21.57
C LYS A 45 23.58 -2.16 -22.14
N THR A 46 23.47 -2.93 -23.22
CA THR A 46 24.60 -3.67 -23.80
C THR A 46 25.35 -2.86 -24.86
N MET A 47 24.66 -1.93 -25.54
CA MET A 47 25.22 -1.19 -26.68
C MET A 47 25.56 0.28 -26.36
N SER A 48 25.16 0.81 -25.20
CA SER A 48 25.26 2.24 -24.90
C SER A 48 25.61 2.54 -23.43
N GLY A 49 26.35 3.63 -23.19
CA GLY A 49 26.54 4.19 -21.84
C GLY A 49 25.26 4.85 -21.28
N PRO A 50 25.20 5.19 -19.98
CA PRO A 50 23.97 5.65 -19.31
C PRO A 50 23.34 6.92 -19.90
N GLU A 51 24.13 7.84 -20.45
CA GLU A 51 23.61 9.08 -21.08
C GLU A 51 22.84 8.81 -22.38
N ASN A 52 23.32 7.87 -23.20
CA ASN A 52 22.64 7.46 -24.44
C ASN A 52 21.32 6.74 -24.15
N LEU A 53 21.21 6.05 -23.00
CA LEU A 53 19.97 5.40 -22.57
C LEU A 53 18.87 6.42 -22.24
N VAL A 54 19.21 7.53 -21.59
CA VAL A 54 18.24 8.61 -21.28
C VAL A 54 17.68 9.22 -22.57
N GLY A 55 18.54 9.60 -23.51
CA GLY A 55 18.11 10.18 -24.79
C GLY A 55 17.19 9.26 -25.58
N LEU A 56 17.49 7.95 -25.60
CA LEU A 56 16.68 6.97 -26.31
C LEU A 56 15.33 6.71 -25.64
N LEU A 57 15.27 6.74 -24.31
CA LEU A 57 14.01 6.65 -23.58
C LEU A 57 13.16 7.91 -23.75
N ASP A 58 13.79 9.07 -23.88
CA ASP A 58 13.14 10.35 -24.13
C ASP A 58 12.48 10.39 -25.52
N GLU A 59 13.24 10.07 -26.57
CA GLU A 59 12.72 9.92 -27.94
C GLU A 59 11.56 8.90 -27.99
N PHE A 60 11.69 7.79 -27.26
CA PHE A 60 10.64 6.78 -27.21
C PHE A 60 9.41 7.26 -26.44
N SER A 61 9.58 8.07 -25.40
CA SER A 61 8.48 8.70 -24.67
C SER A 61 7.66 9.61 -25.59
N LEU A 62 8.33 10.39 -26.45
CA LEU A 62 7.66 11.26 -27.41
C LEU A 62 6.77 10.47 -28.38
N GLU A 63 7.32 9.42 -29.00
CA GLU A 63 6.56 8.56 -29.90
C GLU A 63 5.35 7.89 -29.21
N LEU A 64 5.52 7.42 -27.98
CA LEU A 64 4.40 6.82 -27.24
C LEU A 64 3.32 7.85 -26.93
N SER A 65 3.70 9.08 -26.59
CA SER A 65 2.76 10.19 -26.38
C SER A 65 1.94 10.48 -27.63
N GLU A 66 2.59 10.60 -28.80
CA GLU A 66 1.93 10.81 -30.09
C GLU A 66 0.99 9.65 -30.45
N LYS A 67 1.41 8.40 -30.17
CA LYS A 67 0.57 7.22 -30.38
C LYS A 67 -0.65 7.19 -29.47
N ILE A 68 -0.55 7.67 -28.23
CA ILE A 68 -1.72 7.78 -27.33
C ILE A 68 -2.73 8.77 -27.91
N GLU A 69 -2.28 9.90 -28.43
CA GLU A 69 -3.14 10.92 -29.06
C GLU A 69 -3.78 10.41 -30.36
N GLY A 70 -3.00 9.68 -31.18
CA GLY A 70 -3.47 9.13 -32.46
C GLY A 70 -4.32 7.85 -32.35
N ALA A 71 -4.37 7.22 -31.18
CA ALA A 71 -5.09 5.96 -30.98
C ALA A 71 -6.62 6.16 -31.09
N LYS A 72 -7.26 5.35 -31.92
CA LYS A 72 -8.68 5.45 -32.27
C LYS A 72 -9.58 4.70 -31.30
N THR A 73 -9.02 3.73 -30.58
CA THR A 73 -9.78 2.89 -29.65
C THR A 73 -9.15 2.87 -28.26
N SER A 74 -9.97 2.63 -27.23
CA SER A 74 -9.47 2.44 -25.86
C SER A 74 -8.54 1.23 -25.74
N LYS A 75 -8.73 0.20 -26.58
CA LYS A 75 -7.87 -0.99 -26.63
C LYS A 75 -6.46 -0.64 -27.11
N GLU A 76 -6.33 0.14 -28.18
CA GLU A 76 -5.04 0.62 -28.69
C GLU A 76 -4.33 1.49 -27.65
N LYS A 77 -5.05 2.45 -27.05
CA LYS A 77 -4.51 3.28 -25.95
C LYS A 77 -3.98 2.42 -24.81
N ASN A 78 -4.76 1.42 -24.39
CA ASN A 78 -4.37 0.54 -23.30
C ASN A 78 -3.11 -0.27 -23.61
N GLN A 79 -2.96 -0.77 -24.84
CA GLN A 79 -1.73 -1.48 -25.25
C GLN A 79 -0.48 -0.59 -25.18
N ILE A 80 -0.62 0.71 -25.46
CA ILE A 80 0.47 1.67 -25.33
C ILE A 80 0.82 1.89 -23.85
N PHE A 81 -0.19 2.05 -22.98
CA PHE A 81 0.03 2.15 -21.53
C PHE A 81 0.69 0.89 -20.94
N VAL A 82 0.30 -0.32 -21.39
CA VAL A 82 0.98 -1.58 -21.01
C VAL A 82 2.47 -1.51 -21.34
N ARG A 83 2.83 -0.95 -22.49
CA ARG A 83 4.23 -0.84 -22.91
C ARG A 83 5.01 0.11 -22.00
N ILE A 84 4.44 1.27 -21.68
CA ILE A 84 5.01 2.24 -20.72
C ILE A 84 5.22 1.58 -19.36
N LEU A 85 4.18 0.93 -18.82
CA LEU A 85 4.21 0.22 -17.55
C LEU A 85 5.33 -0.83 -17.51
N ARG A 86 5.40 -1.69 -18.54
CA ARG A 86 6.44 -2.72 -18.61
C ARG A 86 7.84 -2.11 -18.63
N MET A 87 8.04 -0.98 -19.32
CA MET A 87 9.33 -0.30 -19.30
C MET A 87 9.67 0.25 -17.92
N LEU A 88 8.73 0.97 -17.28
CA LEU A 88 8.90 1.48 -15.91
C LEU A 88 9.27 0.38 -14.92
N ASN A 89 8.56 -0.75 -14.95
CA ASN A 89 8.78 -1.86 -14.04
C ASN A 89 10.09 -2.60 -14.37
N ASN A 90 10.47 -2.76 -15.64
CA ASN A 90 11.76 -3.37 -15.99
C ASN A 90 12.97 -2.48 -15.65
N LEU A 91 12.76 -1.16 -15.53
CA LEU A 91 13.79 -0.18 -15.12
C LEU A 91 13.85 0.03 -13.59
N HIS A 92 13.20 -0.80 -12.78
CA HIS A 92 13.05 -0.53 -11.34
C HIS A 92 14.36 -0.48 -10.53
N GLU A 93 15.41 -1.16 -10.99
CA GLU A 93 16.76 -1.13 -10.39
C GLU A 93 17.65 -0.03 -10.96
N GLN A 94 17.18 0.77 -11.91
CA GLN A 94 17.95 1.87 -12.49
C GLN A 94 17.78 3.16 -11.69
N GLU A 95 18.74 4.07 -11.85
CA GLU A 95 18.68 5.42 -11.30
C GLU A 95 17.41 6.15 -11.72
N HIS A 96 16.92 7.03 -10.84
CA HIS A 96 15.66 7.74 -11.03
C HIS A 96 15.63 8.53 -12.35
N SER A 97 16.74 9.20 -12.68
CA SER A 97 16.89 10.01 -13.90
C SER A 97 16.74 9.19 -15.19
N ILE A 98 17.13 7.91 -15.16
CA ILE A 98 17.04 6.98 -16.29
C ILE A 98 15.66 6.34 -16.34
N ARG A 99 15.20 5.80 -15.21
CA ARG A 99 13.94 5.03 -15.14
C ARG A 99 12.74 5.83 -15.65
N PHE A 100 12.69 7.11 -15.28
CA PHE A 100 11.51 7.94 -15.53
C PHE A 100 11.61 8.80 -16.79
N SER A 101 12.69 8.70 -17.59
CA SER A 101 12.78 9.41 -18.87
C SER A 101 11.65 9.00 -19.84
N ILE A 102 11.15 7.76 -19.72
CA ILE A 102 10.02 7.25 -20.51
C ILE A 102 8.70 8.00 -20.29
N LEU A 103 8.63 8.87 -19.28
CA LEU A 103 7.48 9.69 -18.94
C LEU A 103 7.61 11.16 -19.38
N ASN A 104 8.75 11.56 -19.94
CA ASN A 104 9.08 12.99 -20.15
C ASN A 104 8.14 13.71 -21.10
N HIS A 105 7.65 13.03 -22.14
CA HIS A 105 6.76 13.63 -23.14
C HIS A 105 5.28 13.25 -22.95
N LEU A 106 4.95 12.50 -21.89
CA LEU A 106 3.57 12.16 -21.57
C LEU A 106 2.85 13.37 -20.96
N LYS A 107 1.63 13.63 -21.44
CA LYS A 107 0.77 14.69 -20.88
C LYS A 107 0.22 14.28 -19.52
N ALA A 108 -0.20 15.26 -18.71
CA ALA A 108 -0.80 15.01 -17.41
C ALA A 108 -2.04 14.08 -17.50
N GLU A 109 -2.87 14.21 -18.53
CA GLU A 109 -4.00 13.30 -18.80
C GLU A 109 -3.55 11.85 -19.02
N HIS A 110 -2.40 11.65 -19.68
CA HIS A 110 -1.84 10.32 -19.89
C HIS A 110 -1.34 9.73 -18.57
N LEU A 111 -0.71 10.57 -17.75
CA LEU A 111 -0.23 10.17 -16.43
C LEU A 111 -1.39 9.81 -15.48
N VAL A 112 -2.47 10.59 -15.49
CA VAL A 112 -3.71 10.26 -14.74
C VAL A 112 -4.28 8.93 -15.21
N ALA A 113 -4.42 8.73 -16.54
CA ALA A 113 -4.89 7.46 -17.08
C ALA A 113 -3.99 6.28 -16.68
N LEU A 114 -2.67 6.45 -16.70
CA LEU A 114 -1.71 5.44 -16.24
C LEU A 114 -1.89 5.11 -14.75
N ALA A 115 -2.08 6.14 -13.91
CA ALA A 115 -2.32 6.00 -12.48
C ALA A 115 -3.66 5.31 -12.16
N ILE A 116 -4.67 5.40 -13.04
CA ILE A 116 -5.99 4.77 -12.85
C ILE A 116 -6.02 3.34 -13.37
N LEU A 117 -5.65 3.16 -14.64
CA LEU A 117 -5.75 1.89 -15.37
C LEU A 117 -4.78 0.84 -14.85
N TRP A 118 -3.60 1.29 -14.36
CA TRP A 118 -2.49 0.40 -14.00
C TRP A 118 -2.04 0.55 -12.54
N ARG A 119 -2.87 1.12 -11.66
CA ARG A 119 -2.55 1.31 -10.23
C ARG A 119 -1.97 0.07 -9.55
N HIS A 120 -2.62 -1.08 -9.74
CA HIS A 120 -2.23 -2.36 -9.12
C HIS A 120 -0.98 -2.98 -9.73
N ALA A 121 -0.54 -2.49 -10.89
CA ALA A 121 0.63 -3.03 -11.60
C ALA A 121 1.84 -2.11 -11.53
N LEU A 122 1.65 -0.83 -11.22
CA LEU A 122 2.74 0.11 -10.99
C LEU A 122 3.42 -0.24 -9.67
N TYR A 123 4.75 -0.30 -9.66
CA TYR A 123 5.48 -0.30 -8.40
C TYR A 123 5.23 1.01 -7.67
N THR A 124 5.22 1.00 -6.33
CA THR A 124 4.90 2.21 -5.55
C THR A 124 5.79 3.41 -5.90
N SER A 125 7.09 3.19 -6.11
CA SER A 125 7.99 4.26 -6.55
C SER A 125 7.58 4.83 -7.92
N SER A 126 7.07 3.99 -8.83
CA SER A 126 6.55 4.43 -10.12
C SER A 126 5.25 5.20 -9.97
N PHE A 127 4.30 4.70 -9.17
CA PHE A 127 3.05 5.42 -8.90
C PHE A 127 3.33 6.79 -8.31
N ASN A 128 4.20 6.87 -7.29
CA ASN A 128 4.58 8.13 -6.67
C ASN A 128 5.19 9.11 -7.67
N THR A 129 6.12 8.67 -8.52
CA THR A 129 6.72 9.56 -9.52
C THR A 129 5.75 10.00 -10.61
N VAL A 130 4.84 9.12 -11.04
CA VAL A 130 3.73 9.50 -11.95
C VAL A 130 2.89 10.59 -11.29
N LEU A 131 2.56 10.44 -10.01
CA LEU A 131 1.76 11.39 -9.27
C LEU A 131 2.49 12.72 -9.01
N ASP A 132 3.79 12.69 -8.72
CA ASP A 132 4.62 13.89 -8.56
C ASP A 132 4.60 14.74 -9.84
N ARG A 133 4.65 14.10 -11.01
CA ARG A 133 4.53 14.80 -12.31
C ARG A 133 3.14 15.38 -12.53
N ILE A 134 2.08 14.67 -12.14
CA ILE A 134 0.70 15.20 -12.18
C ILE A 134 0.59 16.44 -11.27
N LEU A 135 1.11 16.37 -10.05
CA LEU A 135 1.11 17.48 -9.10
C LEU A 135 1.84 18.72 -9.60
N ILE A 136 3.01 18.52 -10.23
CA ILE A 136 3.74 19.62 -10.88
C ILE A 136 2.86 20.28 -11.94
N ALA A 137 2.22 19.49 -12.82
CA ALA A 137 1.36 20.03 -13.87
C ALA A 137 0.13 20.79 -13.31
N ILE A 138 -0.46 20.33 -12.20
CA ILE A 138 -1.54 21.04 -11.50
C ILE A 138 -1.03 22.37 -10.93
N ARG A 139 0.09 22.35 -10.20
CA ARG A 139 0.66 23.54 -9.54
C ARG A 139 1.10 24.61 -10.56
N GLU A 140 1.61 24.18 -11.70
CA GLU A 140 1.99 25.05 -12.82
C GLU A 140 0.79 25.53 -13.66
N LYS A 141 -0.44 25.09 -13.34
CA LYS A 141 -1.68 25.38 -14.07
C LYS A 141 -1.68 24.90 -15.52
N ASN A 142 -0.83 23.93 -15.84
CA ASN A 142 -0.76 23.26 -17.14
C ASN A 142 -1.80 22.13 -17.26
N PHE A 143 -2.44 21.75 -16.16
CA PHE A 143 -3.45 20.70 -16.11
C PHE A 143 -4.52 20.99 -15.05
N SER A 144 -5.79 20.76 -15.38
CA SER A 144 -6.89 20.81 -14.41
C SER A 144 -7.40 19.40 -14.13
N LEU A 145 -7.05 18.87 -12.97
CA LEU A 145 -7.55 17.57 -12.51
C LEU A 145 -9.07 17.58 -12.35
N TYR A 146 -9.64 18.70 -11.90
CA TYR A 146 -11.09 18.93 -11.87
C TYR A 146 -11.69 18.80 -13.27
N GLY A 147 -11.14 19.49 -14.27
CA GLY A 147 -11.59 19.38 -15.66
C GLY A 147 -11.49 17.96 -16.22
N ASP A 148 -10.46 17.20 -15.87
CA ASP A 148 -10.30 15.83 -16.36
C ASP A 148 -11.25 14.84 -15.67
N LEU A 149 -11.28 14.80 -14.34
CA LEU A 149 -12.00 13.77 -13.58
C LEU A 149 -13.46 14.12 -13.25
N ILE A 150 -13.86 15.39 -13.30
CA ILE A 150 -15.27 15.78 -13.11
C ILE A 150 -15.95 15.97 -14.45
N VAL A 151 -15.33 16.74 -15.35
CA VAL A 151 -16.01 17.15 -16.59
C VAL A 151 -15.86 16.10 -17.69
N LYS A 152 -14.66 15.52 -17.87
CA LYS A 152 -14.40 14.60 -18.99
C LYS A 152 -14.65 13.13 -18.65
N LYS A 153 -14.21 12.65 -17.48
CA LYS A 153 -14.23 11.23 -17.11
C LYS A 153 -14.72 11.00 -15.67
N PRO A 154 -16.00 11.31 -15.37
CA PRO A 154 -16.57 11.16 -14.04
C PRO A 154 -16.51 9.73 -13.48
N GLU A 155 -16.48 8.71 -14.33
CA GLU A 155 -16.36 7.29 -13.98
C GLU A 155 -14.96 6.92 -13.44
N ASP A 156 -13.92 7.62 -13.90
CA ASP A 156 -12.53 7.37 -13.53
C ASP A 156 -12.18 7.96 -12.15
N ARG A 157 -12.96 8.96 -11.70
CA ARG A 157 -12.72 9.68 -10.45
C ARG A 157 -12.69 8.75 -9.23
N ALA A 158 -13.68 7.87 -9.10
CA ALA A 158 -13.77 6.98 -7.95
C ALA A 158 -12.52 6.09 -7.84
N VAL A 159 -12.05 5.56 -8.98
CA VAL A 159 -10.86 4.72 -9.07
C VAL A 159 -9.59 5.50 -8.75
N PHE A 160 -9.51 6.77 -9.18
CA PHE A 160 -8.38 7.62 -8.85
C PHE A 160 -8.32 7.91 -7.35
N PHE A 161 -9.44 8.24 -6.71
CA PHE A 161 -9.51 8.49 -5.27
C PHE A 161 -9.11 7.26 -4.44
N GLU A 162 -9.60 6.09 -4.85
CA GLU A 162 -9.16 4.80 -4.31
C GLU A 162 -7.63 4.66 -4.38
N ALA A 163 -7.04 4.94 -5.54
CA ALA A 163 -5.58 4.89 -5.72
C ALA A 163 -4.86 5.90 -4.81
N LEU A 164 -5.35 7.14 -4.73
CA LEU A 164 -4.75 8.16 -3.87
C LEU A 164 -4.78 7.79 -2.38
N SER A 165 -5.87 7.18 -1.90
CA SER A 165 -5.94 6.69 -0.51
C SER A 165 -4.97 5.52 -0.29
N ALA A 166 -4.93 4.56 -1.22
CA ALA A 166 -4.01 3.44 -1.18
C ALA A 166 -2.54 3.83 -1.02
N TYR A 167 -2.13 4.93 -1.69
CA TYR A 167 -0.77 5.45 -1.62
C TYR A 167 -0.60 6.59 -0.61
N ASN A 168 -1.64 6.97 0.14
CA ASN A 168 -1.65 8.09 1.09
C ASN A 168 -1.24 9.44 0.48
N ARG A 169 -1.73 9.71 -0.74
CA ARG A 169 -1.43 10.93 -1.50
C ARG A 169 -2.65 11.82 -1.74
N LEU A 170 -3.81 11.44 -1.19
CA LEU A 170 -5.05 12.18 -1.40
C LEU A 170 -4.92 13.64 -0.96
N PHE A 171 -4.46 13.89 0.27
CA PHE A 171 -4.31 15.24 0.79
C PHE A 171 -3.40 16.10 -0.10
N GLU A 172 -2.26 15.56 -0.55
CA GLU A 172 -1.33 16.32 -1.37
C GLU A 172 -1.92 16.74 -2.73
N VAL A 173 -2.69 15.85 -3.37
CA VAL A 173 -3.36 16.15 -4.64
C VAL A 173 -4.45 17.19 -4.47
N LEU A 174 -5.27 17.07 -3.42
CA LEU A 174 -6.31 18.06 -3.14
C LEU A 174 -5.73 19.42 -2.73
N SER A 175 -4.60 19.44 -2.03
CA SER A 175 -3.92 20.67 -1.64
C SER A 175 -3.20 21.35 -2.80
N ALA A 176 -2.98 20.66 -3.92
CA ALA A 176 -2.37 21.24 -5.11
C ALA A 176 -3.37 22.06 -5.97
N MET A 177 -4.68 21.91 -5.74
CA MET A 177 -5.75 22.64 -6.46
C MET A 177 -6.36 23.73 -5.58
N SER A 178 -7.27 24.54 -6.14
CA SER A 178 -8.02 25.51 -5.33
C SER A 178 -8.93 24.80 -4.32
N ALA A 179 -9.16 25.41 -3.14
CA ALA A 179 -10.04 24.84 -2.12
C ALA A 179 -11.46 24.57 -2.65
N HIS A 180 -11.94 25.40 -3.60
CA HIS A 180 -13.22 25.18 -4.27
C HIS A 180 -13.21 23.93 -5.15
N GLU A 181 -12.22 23.78 -6.04
CA GLU A 181 -12.10 22.59 -6.90
C GLU A 181 -11.92 21.31 -6.10
N ALA A 182 -11.10 21.34 -5.04
CA ALA A 182 -10.93 20.22 -4.13
C ALA A 182 -12.28 19.84 -3.52
N THR A 183 -12.98 20.81 -2.94
CA THR A 183 -14.28 20.57 -2.31
C THR A 183 -15.29 19.98 -3.30
N GLU A 184 -15.42 20.54 -4.50
CA GLU A 184 -16.35 20.03 -5.52
C GLU A 184 -15.97 18.62 -5.99
N LEU A 185 -14.67 18.35 -6.20
CA LEU A 185 -14.19 17.02 -6.57
C LEU A 185 -14.55 15.99 -5.50
N MET A 186 -14.34 16.33 -4.23
CA MET A 186 -14.65 15.46 -3.10
C MET A 186 -16.16 15.24 -2.94
N VAL A 187 -16.96 16.32 -2.98
CA VAL A 187 -18.42 16.27 -2.87
C VAL A 187 -19.04 15.45 -4.00
N SER A 188 -18.55 15.63 -5.23
CA SER A 188 -19.01 14.87 -6.40
C SER A 188 -18.76 13.38 -6.23
N ASP A 189 -17.60 13.00 -5.70
CA ASP A 189 -17.29 11.59 -5.48
C ASP A 189 -18.08 10.99 -4.31
N ILE A 190 -18.25 11.71 -3.19
CA ILE A 190 -19.17 11.31 -2.09
C ILE A 190 -20.59 11.08 -2.59
N LYS A 191 -21.14 11.99 -3.40
CA LYS A 191 -22.49 11.85 -3.97
C LYS A 191 -22.65 10.62 -4.86
N ASN A 192 -21.55 10.10 -5.41
CA ASN A 192 -21.53 8.92 -6.27
C ASN A 192 -21.08 7.64 -5.56
N LEU A 193 -20.72 7.72 -4.26
CA LEU A 193 -20.37 6.57 -3.42
C LEU A 193 -21.41 5.44 -3.49
N PRO A 194 -22.74 5.71 -3.53
CA PRO A 194 -23.76 4.65 -3.67
C PRO A 194 -23.64 3.83 -4.97
N LYS A 195 -23.12 4.45 -6.03
CA LYS A 195 -22.96 3.81 -7.34
C LYS A 195 -21.63 3.06 -7.45
N SER A 196 -20.59 3.55 -6.76
CA SER A 196 -19.28 2.90 -6.79
C SER A 196 -19.17 1.74 -5.78
N GLN A 197 -19.94 1.77 -4.69
CA GLN A 197 -19.88 0.81 -3.56
C GLN A 197 -18.46 0.61 -3.00
N SER A 198 -17.53 1.54 -3.28
CA SER A 198 -16.14 1.40 -2.88
C SER A 198 -15.94 1.96 -1.48
N ILE A 199 -15.84 1.06 -0.50
CA ILE A 199 -15.42 1.36 0.88
C ILE A 199 -14.09 2.16 0.90
N ARG A 200 -13.22 1.97 -0.10
CA ARG A 200 -11.94 2.68 -0.19
C ARG A 200 -12.10 4.17 -0.41
N ASN A 201 -13.14 4.61 -1.13
CA ASN A 201 -13.44 6.04 -1.25
C ASN A 201 -13.97 6.59 0.06
N ALA A 202 -14.84 5.85 0.76
CA ALA A 202 -15.30 6.20 2.10
C ALA A 202 -14.13 6.40 3.07
N ILE A 203 -13.18 5.46 3.06
CA ILE A 203 -11.93 5.54 3.81
C ILE A 203 -11.14 6.81 3.45
N ALA A 204 -10.97 7.09 2.17
CA ALA A 204 -10.27 8.28 1.68
C ALA A 204 -10.87 9.59 2.26
N TRP A 205 -12.20 9.66 2.36
CA TRP A 205 -12.89 10.80 2.99
C TRP A 205 -12.61 10.93 4.47
N MET A 206 -12.71 9.82 5.19
CA MET A 206 -12.48 9.78 6.63
C MET A 206 -11.03 10.15 6.96
N GLU A 207 -10.08 9.69 6.15
CA GLU A 207 -8.66 10.06 6.26
C GLU A 207 -8.44 11.56 6.00
N TYR A 208 -9.07 12.14 4.97
CA TYR A 208 -8.96 13.57 4.72
C TYR A 208 -9.56 14.42 5.86
N LEU A 209 -10.69 14.00 6.44
CA LEU A 209 -11.26 14.67 7.61
C LEU A 209 -10.26 14.68 8.78
N GLN A 210 -9.52 13.58 8.96
CA GLN A 210 -8.54 13.41 10.05
C GLN A 210 -7.25 14.20 9.81
N HIS A 211 -6.91 14.47 8.55
CA HIS A 211 -5.65 15.11 8.20
C HIS A 211 -5.53 16.50 8.85
N PRO A 212 -4.49 16.78 9.66
CA PRO A 212 -4.40 18.02 10.45
C PRO A 212 -4.35 19.28 9.58
N GLU A 213 -3.72 19.18 8.40
CA GLU A 213 -3.54 20.30 7.48
C GLU A 213 -4.67 20.46 6.44
N ALA A 214 -5.70 19.60 6.48
CA ALA A 214 -6.83 19.71 5.55
C ALA A 214 -7.68 20.95 5.80
N SER A 215 -8.11 21.59 4.70
CA SER A 215 -8.92 22.82 4.70
C SER A 215 -10.16 22.68 5.58
N LEU A 216 -10.34 23.60 6.53
CA LEU A 216 -11.49 23.61 7.43
C LEU A 216 -12.81 23.74 6.66
N ASP A 217 -12.85 24.58 5.63
CA ASP A 217 -14.03 24.75 4.78
C ASP A 217 -14.40 23.45 4.07
N THR A 218 -13.41 22.79 3.47
CA THR A 218 -13.62 21.49 2.84
C THR A 218 -14.10 20.47 3.86
N LYS A 219 -13.48 20.39 5.05
CA LYS A 219 -13.93 19.50 6.13
C LYS A 219 -15.39 19.75 6.51
N ASN A 220 -15.79 21.02 6.65
CA ASN A 220 -17.17 21.38 7.01
C ASN A 220 -18.16 20.95 5.92
N VAL A 221 -17.82 21.16 4.64
CA VAL A 221 -18.67 20.73 3.52
C VAL A 221 -18.81 19.21 3.48
N LEU A 222 -17.72 18.46 3.66
CA LEU A 222 -17.76 16.99 3.68
C LEU A 222 -18.60 16.45 4.84
N LYS A 223 -18.43 17.01 6.05
CA LYS A 223 -19.26 16.68 7.22
C LYS A 223 -20.74 16.88 6.89
N GLN A 224 -21.09 18.03 6.30
CA GLN A 224 -22.46 18.31 5.88
C GLN A 224 -22.95 17.30 4.83
N GLN A 225 -22.13 16.93 3.86
CA GLN A 225 -22.54 15.94 2.85
C GLN A 225 -22.81 14.55 3.43
N ILE A 226 -22.02 14.10 4.41
CA ILE A 226 -22.28 12.83 5.10
C ILE A 226 -23.60 12.92 5.88
N SER A 227 -23.84 14.03 6.58
CA SER A 227 -25.13 14.29 7.24
C SER A 227 -26.31 14.29 6.25
N ASP A 228 -26.16 14.94 5.10
CA ASP A 228 -27.18 15.00 4.05
C ASP A 228 -27.48 13.60 3.48
N MET A 229 -26.47 12.75 3.33
CA MET A 229 -26.65 11.36 2.90
C MET A 229 -27.46 10.56 3.93
N ALA A 230 -27.13 10.69 5.21
CA ALA A 230 -27.88 10.02 6.29
C ALA A 230 -29.36 10.45 6.31
N ILE A 231 -29.63 11.74 6.17
CA ILE A 231 -31.00 12.29 6.11
C ILE A 231 -31.77 11.71 4.91
N ARG A 232 -31.13 11.63 3.73
CA ARG A 232 -31.79 11.08 2.53
C ARG A 232 -32.15 9.61 2.68
N GLU A 233 -31.29 8.82 3.31
CA GLU A 233 -31.57 7.41 3.56
C GLU A 233 -32.71 7.22 4.57
N GLU A 234 -32.71 7.98 5.66
CA GLU A 234 -33.81 7.95 6.66
C GLU A 234 -35.16 8.26 5.99
N ILE A 235 -35.26 9.36 5.23
CA ILE A 235 -36.48 9.72 4.48
C ILE A 235 -36.88 8.60 3.50
N SER A 236 -35.92 7.99 2.82
CA SER A 236 -36.17 6.89 1.90
C SER A 236 -36.68 5.64 2.63
N SER A 237 -36.20 5.37 3.85
CA SER A 237 -36.66 4.28 4.71
C SER A 237 -38.10 4.50 5.17
N ASP A 238 -38.41 5.68 5.69
CA ASP A 238 -39.77 6.06 6.14
C ASP A 238 -40.80 5.94 5.01
N LEU A 239 -40.46 6.41 3.82
CA LEU A 239 -41.32 6.30 2.64
C LEU A 239 -41.56 4.85 2.21
N MET A 240 -40.59 3.96 2.41
CA MET A 240 -40.70 2.53 2.07
C MET A 240 -41.42 1.73 3.16
N ALA A 241 -41.34 2.14 4.44
CA ALA A 241 -42.13 1.54 5.53
C ALA A 241 -43.64 1.66 5.29
N LEU A 242 -44.07 2.64 4.49
CA LEU A 242 -45.44 2.78 3.99
C LEU A 242 -45.84 1.69 2.95
N TYR A 243 -44.89 0.90 2.43
CA TYR A 243 -45.11 -0.14 1.43
C TYR A 243 -44.37 -1.45 1.80
N PRO A 244 -45.02 -2.42 2.46
CA PRO A 244 -44.33 -3.57 3.03
C PRO A 244 -43.94 -4.61 1.96
N LYS A 245 -42.65 -4.98 1.90
CA LYS A 245 -42.21 -6.30 1.39
C LYS A 245 -41.10 -6.89 2.26
N GLY A 246 -41.23 -8.20 2.47
CA GLY A 246 -40.44 -8.99 3.41
C GLY A 246 -39.08 -9.47 2.92
N SER A 247 -38.37 -10.06 3.90
CA SER A 247 -37.03 -10.66 3.88
C SER A 247 -35.90 -9.74 3.44
N VAL A 248 -35.04 -9.41 4.40
CA VAL A 248 -33.76 -8.72 4.25
C VAL A 248 -32.81 -9.60 3.44
N LEU A 249 -32.94 -9.57 2.11
CA LEU A 249 -31.79 -9.78 1.24
C LEU A 249 -30.93 -8.52 1.32
N LEU A 250 -29.60 -8.67 1.29
CA LEU A 250 -28.67 -7.55 1.06
C LEU A 250 -29.04 -6.91 -0.29
N THR A 251 -29.90 -5.89 -0.26
CA THR A 251 -30.26 -5.10 -1.43
C THR A 251 -29.22 -4.00 -1.58
N PRO A 252 -29.05 -3.41 -2.78
CA PRO A 252 -28.15 -2.27 -2.97
C PRO A 252 -28.40 -1.10 -1.98
N LYS A 253 -29.64 -0.98 -1.48
CA LYS A 253 -30.04 0.03 -0.49
C LYS A 253 -29.48 -0.27 0.92
N THR A 254 -29.60 -1.52 1.40
CA THR A 254 -29.08 -1.91 2.72
C THR A 254 -27.56 -1.79 2.79
N THR A 255 -26.85 -2.07 1.69
CA THR A 255 -25.39 -1.89 1.59
C THR A 255 -24.99 -0.41 1.67
N GLN A 256 -25.79 0.49 1.09
CA GLN A 256 -25.50 1.94 1.13
C GLN A 256 -25.72 2.52 2.52
N GLU A 257 -26.85 2.20 3.16
CA GLU A 257 -27.17 2.63 4.53
C GLU A 257 -26.09 2.17 5.52
N ALA A 258 -25.69 0.91 5.42
CA ALA A 258 -24.59 0.33 6.19
C ALA A 258 -23.27 1.10 6.02
N LEU A 259 -22.93 1.50 4.79
CA LEU A 259 -21.70 2.26 4.52
C LEU A 259 -21.76 3.66 5.15
N ILE A 260 -22.91 4.34 5.05
CA ILE A 260 -23.11 5.65 5.67
C ILE A 260 -23.08 5.53 7.20
N ALA A 261 -23.72 4.51 7.77
CA ALA A 261 -23.68 4.22 9.19
C ALA A 261 -22.23 4.02 9.65
N LEU A 262 -21.44 3.20 8.94
CA LEU A 262 -20.02 3.00 9.23
C LEU A 262 -19.22 4.31 9.18
N MET A 263 -19.49 5.20 8.21
CA MET A 263 -18.87 6.53 8.17
C MET A 263 -19.25 7.39 9.38
N CYS A 264 -20.53 7.42 9.78
CA CYS A 264 -20.99 8.14 10.98
C CYS A 264 -20.33 7.58 12.25
N GLN A 265 -20.35 6.26 12.45
CA GLN A 265 -19.73 5.57 13.60
C GLN A 265 -18.22 5.85 13.66
N THR A 266 -17.52 5.78 12.53
CA THR A 266 -16.09 6.07 12.44
C THR A 266 -15.80 7.53 12.76
N TYR A 267 -16.63 8.46 12.28
CA TYR A 267 -16.50 9.87 12.63
C TYR A 267 -16.67 10.08 14.14
N ARG A 268 -17.71 9.50 14.75
CA ARG A 268 -17.91 9.59 16.21
C ARG A 268 -16.73 9.02 16.98
N LEU A 269 -16.16 7.89 16.53
CA LEU A 269 -15.02 7.26 17.19
C LEU A 269 -13.78 8.16 17.27
N PHE A 270 -13.48 8.90 16.20
CA PHE A 270 -12.25 9.71 16.11
C PHE A 270 -12.43 11.16 16.57
N TYR A 271 -13.66 11.68 16.63
CA TYR A 271 -13.93 13.07 17.00
C TYR A 271 -14.81 13.24 18.24
N ASP A 272 -15.29 12.15 18.82
CA ASP A 272 -16.21 12.14 19.97
C ASP A 272 -17.49 12.97 19.75
N GLN A 273 -17.99 12.98 18.50
CA GLN A 273 -19.18 13.74 18.11
C GLN A 273 -19.88 13.08 16.91
N SER A 274 -21.21 13.09 16.91
CA SER A 274 -22.03 12.65 15.77
C SER A 274 -22.22 13.76 14.74
N LEU A 275 -22.36 13.42 13.46
CA LEU A 275 -22.55 14.39 12.37
C LEU A 275 -23.97 14.99 12.29
N SER A 276 -25.01 14.20 12.57
CA SER A 276 -26.43 14.61 12.57
C SER A 276 -27.31 13.65 13.39
N PRO A 277 -28.56 14.02 13.75
CA PRO A 277 -29.52 13.08 14.36
C PRO A 277 -29.77 11.83 13.51
N SER A 278 -29.90 11.98 12.19
CA SER A 278 -30.02 10.87 11.23
C SER A 278 -28.82 9.93 11.26
N CYS A 279 -27.60 10.48 11.41
CA CYS A 279 -26.42 9.65 11.65
C CYS A 279 -26.57 8.85 12.95
N GLN A 280 -26.98 9.47 14.06
CA GLN A 280 -27.17 8.74 15.33
C GLN A 280 -28.23 7.63 15.23
N GLU A 281 -29.26 7.82 14.42
CA GLU A 281 -30.27 6.80 14.15
C GLU A 281 -29.71 5.64 13.32
N LEU A 282 -29.02 5.92 12.22
CA LEU A 282 -28.33 4.89 11.43
C LEU A 282 -27.28 4.14 12.26
N GLU A 283 -26.50 4.85 13.08
CA GLU A 283 -25.52 4.25 13.97
C GLU A 283 -26.17 3.26 14.95
N ARG A 284 -27.32 3.63 15.54
CA ARG A 284 -28.10 2.75 16.43
C ARG A 284 -28.72 1.57 15.68
N HIS A 285 -29.19 1.79 14.46
CA HIS A 285 -29.78 0.74 13.64
C HIS A 285 -28.76 -0.36 13.30
N TYR A 286 -27.55 0.04 12.91
CA TYR A 286 -26.47 -0.87 12.50
C TYR A 286 -25.48 -1.20 13.64
N GLN A 287 -25.79 -0.87 14.90
CA GLN A 287 -24.84 -1.01 16.02
C GLN A 287 -24.40 -2.47 16.26
N ASP A 288 -25.28 -3.43 16.00
CA ASP A 288 -25.03 -4.86 16.21
C ASP A 288 -24.46 -5.53 14.95
N ASP A 289 -24.64 -4.90 13.78
CA ASP A 289 -24.21 -5.40 12.48
C ASP A 289 -22.81 -4.91 12.07
N ILE A 290 -22.46 -3.68 12.45
CA ILE A 290 -21.22 -3.00 12.08
C ILE A 290 -20.68 -2.25 13.29
N VAL A 291 -19.49 -2.64 13.75
CA VAL A 291 -18.78 -1.98 14.84
C VAL A 291 -17.38 -1.61 14.36
N PRO A 292 -16.99 -0.32 14.36
CA PRO A 292 -15.61 0.09 14.12
C PRO A 292 -14.73 -0.48 15.24
N LEU A 293 -13.93 -1.49 14.91
CA LEU A 293 -13.03 -2.12 15.88
C LEU A 293 -11.73 -1.33 15.96
N ALA A 294 -11.70 -0.27 16.76
CA ALA A 294 -10.45 0.40 17.09
C ALA A 294 -9.56 -0.53 17.91
N ASP A 295 -8.47 -0.98 17.30
CA ASP A 295 -7.43 -1.75 17.97
C ASP A 295 -6.60 -0.80 18.85
N THR A 296 -7.09 -0.45 20.05
CA THR A 296 -6.35 0.39 21.00
C THR A 296 -5.28 -0.40 21.74
N ASN A 297 -5.54 -1.68 21.98
CA ASN A 297 -4.69 -2.59 22.74
C ASN A 297 -4.44 -3.88 21.95
N LEU A 298 -3.25 -4.45 22.10
CA LEU A 298 -2.90 -5.79 21.65
C LEU A 298 -2.70 -6.69 22.87
N ASP A 299 -3.49 -7.77 22.98
CA ASP A 299 -3.27 -8.81 23.97
C ASP A 299 -1.97 -9.56 23.65
N LEU A 300 -0.94 -9.37 24.49
CA LEU A 300 0.38 -9.99 24.31
C LEU A 300 0.36 -11.49 24.63
N VAL A 301 -0.61 -11.95 25.42
CA VAL A 301 -0.82 -13.37 25.70
C VAL A 301 -1.32 -14.08 24.44
N SER A 302 -2.20 -13.44 23.67
CA SER A 302 -2.69 -13.97 22.39
C SER A 302 -1.60 -14.21 21.34
N LEU A 303 -0.42 -13.61 21.52
CA LEU A 303 0.74 -13.81 20.64
C LEU A 303 1.52 -15.09 20.94
N ARG A 304 1.16 -15.85 21.97
CA ARG A 304 1.93 -16.99 22.48
C ARG A 304 1.19 -18.30 22.19
N THR A 305 1.92 -19.33 21.77
CA THR A 305 1.40 -20.70 21.64
C THR A 305 1.40 -21.42 22.98
N GLU A 306 0.91 -22.66 22.99
CA GLU A 306 1.14 -23.60 24.10
C GLU A 306 2.63 -23.62 24.49
N GLY A 307 2.93 -23.48 25.78
CA GLY A 307 4.30 -23.38 26.30
C GLY A 307 4.88 -21.96 26.38
N LEU A 308 4.07 -20.91 26.25
CA LEU A 308 4.50 -19.50 26.34
C LEU A 308 5.53 -19.09 25.27
N ILE A 309 5.42 -19.68 24.07
CA ILE A 309 6.33 -19.40 22.96
C ILE A 309 5.65 -18.44 21.97
N ASN A 310 6.26 -17.29 21.73
CA ASN A 310 5.89 -16.41 20.62
C ASN A 310 6.67 -16.82 19.36
N VAL A 311 5.95 -17.26 18.33
CA VAL A 311 6.54 -17.66 17.04
C VAL A 311 6.30 -16.57 16.01
N GLN A 312 7.39 -16.10 15.39
CA GLN A 312 7.34 -15.03 14.39
C GLN A 312 7.88 -15.50 13.04
N ARG A 313 7.21 -15.12 11.96
CA ARG A 313 7.70 -15.32 10.59
C ARG A 313 8.30 -14.02 10.06
N HIS A 314 9.59 -14.04 9.73
CA HIS A 314 10.30 -12.91 9.11
C HIS A 314 10.65 -13.24 7.67
N VAL A 315 10.25 -12.37 6.73
CA VAL A 315 10.47 -12.61 5.30
C VAL A 315 11.43 -11.58 4.70
N PHE A 316 12.50 -12.08 4.09
CA PHE A 316 13.55 -11.32 3.40
C PHE A 316 13.69 -11.76 1.94
N TYR A 317 14.16 -10.87 1.07
CA TYR A 317 14.15 -11.06 -0.39
C TYR A 317 15.52 -11.11 -1.01
N ASN A 318 15.65 -11.88 -2.10
CA ASN A 318 16.88 -11.99 -2.89
C ASN A 318 17.12 -10.77 -3.80
N ASP A 319 17.08 -9.57 -3.22
CA ASP A 319 17.47 -8.32 -3.86
C ASP A 319 18.47 -7.57 -2.96
N LEU A 320 18.97 -6.42 -3.44
CA LEU A 320 19.98 -5.63 -2.73
C LEU A 320 19.48 -5.17 -1.35
N ASP A 321 18.22 -4.75 -1.25
CA ASP A 321 17.61 -4.24 -0.02
C ASP A 321 17.34 -5.35 0.99
N GLY A 322 16.74 -6.46 0.56
CA GLY A 322 16.47 -7.64 1.37
C GLY A 322 17.73 -8.29 1.90
N SER A 323 18.78 -8.39 1.06
CA SER A 323 20.09 -8.91 1.49
C SER A 323 20.78 -8.01 2.52
N SER A 324 20.74 -6.69 2.31
CA SER A 324 21.33 -5.71 3.24
C SER A 324 20.58 -5.66 4.57
N THR A 325 19.24 -5.67 4.52
CA THR A 325 18.36 -5.67 5.70
C THR A 325 18.53 -6.95 6.51
N TYR A 326 18.60 -8.13 5.85
CA TYR A 326 18.88 -9.39 6.52
C TYR A 326 20.28 -9.40 7.16
N HIS A 327 21.30 -8.91 6.46
CA HIS A 327 22.66 -8.83 7.01
C HIS A 327 22.70 -8.00 8.30
N TYR A 328 22.06 -6.82 8.30
CA TYR A 328 21.95 -5.98 9.50
C TYR A 328 21.17 -6.69 10.62
N PHE A 329 20.01 -7.28 10.28
CA PHE A 329 19.19 -8.03 11.22
C PHE A 329 19.98 -9.15 11.89
N ARG A 330 20.67 -9.98 11.11
CA ARG A 330 21.49 -11.08 11.63
C ARG A 330 22.62 -10.58 12.50
N ARG A 331 23.40 -9.59 12.01
CA ARG A 331 24.55 -9.03 12.74
C ARG A 331 24.14 -8.42 14.07
N ARG A 332 22.99 -7.76 14.14
CA ARG A 332 22.46 -7.22 15.40
C ARG A 332 22.22 -8.34 16.42
N HIS A 333 21.56 -9.43 16.03
CA HIS A 333 21.27 -10.53 16.96
C HIS A 333 22.52 -11.28 17.40
N GLU A 334 23.54 -11.41 16.56
CA GLU A 334 24.85 -11.96 16.98
C GLU A 334 25.52 -11.18 18.10
N LEU A 335 25.25 -9.87 18.18
CA LEU A 335 25.84 -8.97 19.18
C LEU A 335 25.01 -8.89 20.48
N LEU A 336 23.80 -9.47 20.50
CA LEU A 336 22.96 -9.48 21.69
C LEU A 336 23.17 -10.79 22.46
N PRO A 337 23.64 -10.74 23.73
CA PRO A 337 24.04 -11.95 24.46
C PRO A 337 22.88 -12.91 24.73
N ASP A 338 21.65 -12.41 24.85
CA ASP A 338 20.46 -13.21 25.17
C ASP A 338 19.83 -13.88 23.94
N TRP A 339 20.42 -13.67 22.75
CA TRP A 339 19.91 -14.22 21.50
C TRP A 339 20.77 -15.38 21.00
N ARG A 340 20.10 -16.49 20.70
CA ARG A 340 20.70 -17.67 20.05
C ARG A 340 20.27 -17.72 18.58
N ILE A 341 21.19 -18.13 17.72
CA ILE A 341 20.94 -18.33 16.29
C ILE A 341 21.19 -19.80 15.93
N ASP A 342 20.15 -20.49 15.48
CA ASP A 342 20.24 -21.85 14.92
C ASP A 342 20.12 -21.78 13.40
N SER A 343 21.16 -22.19 12.68
CA SER A 343 21.22 -22.12 11.22
C SER A 343 20.75 -23.41 10.54
N TYR A 344 19.87 -23.28 9.56
CA TYR A 344 19.38 -24.33 8.68
C TYR A 344 19.77 -24.02 7.22
N PRO A 345 19.64 -24.97 6.27
CA PRO A 345 20.07 -24.76 4.89
C PRO A 345 19.43 -23.54 4.19
N THR A 346 18.17 -23.25 4.49
CA THR A 346 17.38 -22.21 3.78
C THR A 346 16.80 -21.12 4.68
N PHE A 347 16.93 -21.26 6.01
CA PHE A 347 16.45 -20.30 7.01
C PHE A 347 17.31 -20.33 8.28
N GLU A 348 17.11 -19.35 9.15
CA GLU A 348 17.70 -19.30 10.50
C GLU A 348 16.62 -19.05 11.54
N VAL A 349 16.81 -19.60 12.73
CA VAL A 349 15.92 -19.41 13.88
C VAL A 349 16.65 -18.59 14.94
N PHE A 350 16.10 -17.43 15.26
CA PHE A 350 16.61 -16.53 16.29
C PHE A 350 15.75 -16.69 17.53
N SER A 351 16.35 -17.11 18.64
CA SER A 351 15.62 -17.42 19.87
C SER A 351 16.09 -16.57 21.04
N ASN A 352 15.15 -16.15 21.88
CA ASN A 352 15.41 -15.50 23.16
C ASN A 352 14.43 -16.06 24.21
N PHE A 353 14.86 -16.16 25.47
CA PHE A 353 14.06 -16.65 26.57
C PHE A 353 14.20 -15.72 27.77
N SER A 354 13.06 -15.31 28.34
CA SER A 354 13.01 -14.54 29.57
C SER A 354 12.86 -15.49 30.76
N GLU A 355 13.89 -15.63 31.57
CA GLU A 355 13.85 -16.46 32.79
C GLU A 355 12.80 -15.95 33.80
N ASN A 356 12.56 -14.64 33.82
CA ASN A 356 11.61 -14.02 34.75
C ASN A 356 10.15 -14.36 34.42
N THR A 357 9.80 -14.44 33.14
CA THR A 357 8.40 -14.64 32.69
C THR A 357 8.15 -16.03 32.14
N GLY A 358 9.20 -16.82 31.87
CA GLY A 358 9.11 -18.09 31.18
C GLY A 358 8.72 -17.98 29.70
N VAL A 359 8.65 -16.75 29.16
CA VAL A 359 8.26 -16.50 27.77
C VAL A 359 9.47 -16.67 26.86
N ALA A 360 9.27 -17.40 25.75
CA ALA A 360 10.27 -17.54 24.69
C ALA A 360 9.81 -16.82 23.42
N ILE A 361 10.75 -16.22 22.69
CA ILE A 361 10.55 -15.77 21.30
C ILE A 361 11.32 -16.70 20.37
N ARG A 362 10.70 -17.08 19.25
CA ARG A 362 11.36 -17.72 18.10
C ARG A 362 11.02 -16.96 16.83
N MET A 363 12.00 -16.25 16.27
CA MET A 363 11.89 -15.60 14.97
C MET A 363 12.47 -16.51 13.89
N ILE A 364 11.64 -16.96 12.96
CA ILE A 364 12.05 -17.82 11.86
C ILE A 364 12.20 -16.94 10.62
N ALA A 365 13.43 -16.78 10.17
CA ALA A 365 13.82 -15.88 9.10
C ALA A 365 14.37 -16.66 7.91
N ASN A 366 13.78 -16.49 6.72
CA ASN A 366 14.36 -17.11 5.53
C ASN A 366 15.68 -16.45 5.15
N LEU A 367 16.59 -17.23 4.58
CA LEU A 367 17.77 -16.69 3.92
C LEU A 367 17.36 -16.04 2.59
N PRO A 368 17.77 -14.78 2.30
CA PRO A 368 17.43 -14.09 1.05
C PRO A 368 17.65 -14.94 -0.21
N LYS A 369 18.85 -15.53 -0.33
CA LYS A 369 19.25 -16.35 -1.49
C LYS A 369 18.34 -17.56 -1.75
N PHE A 370 17.64 -18.06 -0.73
CA PHE A 370 16.84 -19.28 -0.79
C PHE A 370 15.32 -19.00 -0.68
N GLN A 371 14.89 -17.75 -0.87
CA GLN A 371 13.49 -17.32 -0.72
C GLN A 371 12.46 -18.25 -1.40
N SER A 372 12.74 -18.75 -2.60
CA SER A 372 11.81 -19.59 -3.37
C SER A 372 11.56 -20.97 -2.76
N VAL A 373 12.52 -21.50 -1.99
CA VAL A 373 12.45 -22.84 -1.38
C VAL A 373 12.25 -22.80 0.13
N ALA A 374 12.75 -21.75 0.80
CA ALA A 374 12.72 -21.60 2.25
C ALA A 374 11.31 -21.68 2.85
N SER A 375 10.29 -21.33 2.08
CA SER A 375 8.90 -21.38 2.56
C SER A 375 8.43 -22.79 2.87
N VAL A 376 8.82 -23.77 2.05
CA VAL A 376 8.46 -25.18 2.25
C VAL A 376 9.19 -25.73 3.47
N ASP A 377 10.48 -25.42 3.58
CA ASP A 377 11.32 -25.88 4.69
C ASP A 377 10.86 -25.30 6.03
N ILE A 378 10.50 -24.01 6.06
CA ILE A 378 9.99 -23.38 7.29
C ILE A 378 8.64 -23.97 7.69
N GLU A 379 7.73 -24.24 6.74
CA GLU A 379 6.45 -24.86 7.12
C GLU A 379 6.62 -26.31 7.57
N THR A 380 7.58 -27.05 7.00
CA THR A 380 7.95 -28.38 7.50
C THR A 380 8.47 -28.29 8.94
N TYR A 381 9.39 -27.36 9.20
CA TYR A 381 9.91 -27.12 10.54
C TYR A 381 8.83 -26.70 11.54
N ASN A 382 7.89 -25.83 11.14
CA ASN A 382 6.77 -25.41 11.98
C ASN A 382 5.87 -26.59 12.34
N LEU A 383 5.57 -27.47 11.38
CA LEU A 383 4.77 -28.67 11.61
C LEU A 383 5.47 -29.64 12.58
N GLU A 384 6.76 -29.91 12.38
CA GLU A 384 7.56 -30.80 13.23
C GLU A 384 7.64 -30.29 14.67
N MET A 385 7.79 -28.98 14.83
CA MET A 385 7.89 -28.33 16.14
C MET A 385 6.54 -27.96 16.75
N LYS A 386 5.43 -28.22 16.05
CA LYS A 386 4.07 -27.78 16.40
C LYS A 386 3.94 -26.27 16.63
N HIS A 387 4.74 -25.48 15.91
CA HIS A 387 4.72 -24.03 15.96
C HIS A 387 3.61 -23.46 15.10
N GLN A 388 2.94 -22.43 15.60
CA GLN A 388 1.95 -21.65 14.86
C GLN A 388 2.34 -20.17 14.91
N PRO A 389 2.88 -19.61 13.80
CA PRO A 389 3.30 -18.21 13.77
C PRO A 389 2.14 -17.26 14.06
N SER A 390 2.30 -16.43 15.10
CA SER A 390 1.33 -15.42 15.53
C SER A 390 1.73 -14.00 15.15
N VAL A 391 3.02 -13.80 14.81
CA VAL A 391 3.55 -12.52 14.34
C VAL A 391 4.13 -12.70 12.94
N PHE A 392 3.76 -11.81 12.02
CA PHE A 392 4.30 -11.75 10.67
C PHE A 392 5.06 -10.45 10.46
N VAL A 393 6.31 -10.54 9.96
CA VAL A 393 7.16 -9.38 9.68
C VAL A 393 7.63 -9.44 8.24
N PHE A 394 7.17 -8.48 7.45
CA PHE A 394 7.57 -8.31 6.06
C PHE A 394 8.69 -7.25 5.97
N ARG A 395 9.85 -7.67 5.45
CA ARG A 395 11.05 -6.84 5.28
C ARG A 395 11.50 -6.81 3.82
N GLY A 396 10.80 -6.05 2.99
CA GLY A 396 11.16 -5.89 1.59
C GLY A 396 10.38 -4.80 0.87
N HIS A 397 10.60 -4.70 -0.44
CA HIS A 397 9.88 -3.77 -1.30
C HIS A 397 8.41 -4.14 -1.52
N SER A 398 7.57 -3.15 -1.80
CA SER A 398 6.12 -3.31 -1.95
C SER A 398 5.70 -4.34 -3.02
N TYR A 399 6.48 -4.50 -4.08
CA TYR A 399 6.18 -5.47 -5.15
C TYR A 399 6.29 -6.93 -4.69
N HIS A 400 6.89 -7.21 -3.52
CA HIS A 400 6.90 -8.54 -2.92
C HIS A 400 5.73 -8.79 -1.95
N VAL A 401 4.95 -7.77 -1.59
CA VAL A 401 3.91 -7.87 -0.54
C VAL A 401 2.92 -8.96 -0.86
N VAL A 402 2.30 -8.90 -2.06
CA VAL A 402 1.24 -9.81 -2.49
C VAL A 402 1.67 -11.27 -2.35
N ASP A 403 2.87 -11.61 -2.83
CA ASP A 403 3.42 -12.96 -2.78
C ASP A 403 3.69 -13.46 -1.36
N SER A 404 3.84 -12.55 -0.40
CA SER A 404 4.17 -12.86 0.99
C SER A 404 2.98 -12.83 1.93
N LEU A 405 1.85 -12.27 1.51
CA LEU A 405 0.60 -12.38 2.27
C LEU A 405 0.14 -13.83 2.38
N LYS A 406 0.61 -14.73 1.52
CA LYS A 406 0.34 -16.17 1.65
C LYS A 406 0.85 -16.80 2.94
N TYR A 407 1.82 -16.16 3.61
CA TYR A 407 2.35 -16.63 4.90
C TYR A 407 1.51 -16.17 6.11
N LEU A 408 0.54 -15.29 5.90
CA LEU A 408 -0.47 -14.99 6.91
C LEU A 408 -1.38 -16.20 7.09
N ASN A 409 -1.69 -16.50 8.35
CA ASN A 409 -2.56 -17.59 8.75
C ASN A 409 -3.60 -17.09 9.76
N GLN A 410 -4.60 -17.92 10.09
CA GLN A 410 -5.67 -17.54 11.02
C GLN A 410 -5.20 -17.26 12.46
N ASN A 411 -4.00 -17.71 12.84
CA ASN A 411 -3.38 -17.45 14.14
C ASN A 411 -2.52 -16.19 14.15
N THR A 412 -2.31 -15.55 12.99
CA THR A 412 -1.59 -14.28 12.97
C THR A 412 -2.43 -13.25 13.73
N ARG A 413 -1.82 -12.60 14.72
CA ARG A 413 -2.45 -11.57 15.56
C ARG A 413 -1.79 -10.22 15.38
N LEU A 414 -0.53 -10.20 14.95
CA LEU A 414 0.20 -8.98 14.65
C LEU A 414 0.94 -9.11 13.31
N ALA A 415 0.76 -8.15 12.41
CA ALA A 415 1.51 -8.06 11.16
C ALA A 415 2.23 -6.71 11.04
N LEU A 416 3.52 -6.76 10.71
CA LEU A 416 4.34 -5.59 10.43
C LEU A 416 4.67 -5.59 8.95
N ILE A 417 3.97 -4.75 8.19
CA ILE A 417 4.13 -4.65 6.73
C ILE A 417 4.87 -3.35 6.42
N GLY A 418 6.19 -3.42 6.48
CA GLY A 418 7.10 -2.28 6.28
C GLY A 418 7.30 -1.91 4.81
N SER A 419 6.22 -1.75 4.04
CA SER A 419 6.34 -1.31 2.65
C SER A 419 5.15 -0.48 2.19
N CYS A 420 5.42 0.35 1.19
CA CYS A 420 4.56 1.39 0.67
C CYS A 420 3.21 0.92 0.08
N GLY A 421 2.98 -0.39 -0.02
CA GLY A 421 1.76 -1.01 -0.57
C GLY A 421 0.96 -1.85 0.44
N GLY A 422 1.28 -1.77 1.73
CA GLY A 422 0.55 -2.53 2.76
C GLY A 422 -0.95 -2.20 2.81
N PHE A 423 -1.33 -0.97 2.45
CA PHE A 423 -2.72 -0.51 2.45
C PHE A 423 -3.53 -0.91 1.20
N GLU A 424 -2.88 -1.18 0.06
CA GLU A 424 -3.59 -1.76 -1.09
C GLU A 424 -4.17 -3.13 -0.75
N ASN A 425 -3.47 -3.87 0.10
CA ASN A 425 -3.72 -5.28 0.34
C ASN A 425 -4.52 -5.59 1.61
N LEU A 426 -5.18 -4.59 2.22
CA LEU A 426 -5.94 -4.78 3.47
C LEU A 426 -6.97 -5.91 3.37
N GLU A 427 -7.73 -5.97 2.26
CA GLU A 427 -8.73 -7.02 2.02
C GLU A 427 -8.11 -8.42 2.01
N THR A 428 -6.95 -8.57 1.35
CA THR A 428 -6.25 -9.87 1.29
C THR A 428 -5.71 -10.27 2.67
N VAL A 429 -5.23 -9.31 3.46
CA VAL A 429 -4.79 -9.58 4.83
C VAL A 429 -5.97 -10.01 5.69
N LEU A 430 -7.07 -9.25 5.69
CA LEU A 430 -8.25 -9.53 6.52
C LEU A 430 -8.94 -10.84 6.15
N ALA A 431 -8.99 -11.18 4.85
CA ALA A 431 -9.51 -12.46 4.40
C ALA A 431 -8.69 -13.67 4.91
N ARG A 432 -7.39 -13.49 5.15
CA ARG A 432 -6.48 -14.54 5.65
C ARG A 432 -6.36 -14.56 7.16
N SER A 433 -6.30 -13.38 7.77
CA SER A 433 -6.12 -13.17 9.20
C SER A 433 -7.06 -12.08 9.71
N PRO A 434 -8.30 -12.44 10.07
CA PRO A 434 -9.33 -11.51 10.51
C PRO A 434 -9.02 -10.64 11.72
N TYR A 435 -8.32 -11.24 12.67
CA TYR A 435 -8.03 -10.66 13.97
C TYR A 435 -6.61 -10.11 14.04
N THR A 436 -5.92 -10.03 12.89
CA THR A 436 -4.58 -9.42 12.82
C THR A 436 -4.70 -7.92 13.05
N GLN A 437 -3.92 -7.39 13.97
CA GLN A 437 -3.63 -5.96 14.07
C GLN A 437 -2.39 -5.64 13.23
N MET A 438 -2.31 -4.45 12.64
CA MET A 438 -1.24 -4.12 11.69
C MET A 438 -0.55 -2.80 11.96
N ILE A 439 0.79 -2.84 11.92
CA ILE A 439 1.61 -1.65 11.71
C ILE A 439 1.96 -1.62 10.22
N LEU A 440 1.54 -0.55 9.55
CA LEU A 440 1.72 -0.36 8.12
C LEU A 440 2.59 0.86 7.84
N THR A 441 3.22 0.88 6.68
CA THR A 441 3.79 2.10 6.13
C THR A 441 2.98 2.63 4.95
N LYS A 442 2.38 3.80 5.11
CA LYS A 442 1.69 4.57 4.08
C LYS A 442 2.69 5.48 3.37
N GLY A 443 3.37 4.98 2.35
CA GLY A 443 4.49 5.67 1.70
C GLY A 443 5.83 5.03 2.03
N THR A 444 6.91 5.80 2.11
CA THR A 444 8.26 5.23 2.16
C THR A 444 8.65 4.77 3.56
N GLY A 445 8.90 3.46 3.71
CA GLY A 445 9.49 2.88 4.92
C GLY A 445 11.00 3.07 4.97
N THR A 446 11.58 2.83 6.15
CA THR A 446 13.04 2.92 6.34
C THR A 446 13.51 1.89 7.35
N ALA A 447 14.66 1.27 7.05
CA ALA A 447 15.31 0.30 7.94
C ALA A 447 15.56 0.90 9.34
N TRP A 448 15.86 2.19 9.44
CA TRP A 448 16.15 2.86 10.72
C TRP A 448 15.04 2.72 11.75
N ILE A 449 13.80 3.03 11.36
CA ILE A 449 12.62 2.91 12.24
C ILE A 449 12.32 1.43 12.50
N ASN A 450 12.34 0.63 11.44
CA ASN A 450 12.08 -0.80 11.48
C ASN A 450 13.01 -1.57 12.44
N ASN A 451 14.26 -1.13 12.53
CA ASN A 451 15.30 -1.68 13.42
C ASN A 451 15.11 -1.32 14.90
N LEU A 452 14.28 -0.32 15.22
CA LEU A 452 13.85 0.00 16.59
C LEU A 452 12.50 -0.66 16.91
N LEU A 453 11.55 -0.59 15.96
CA LEU A 453 10.18 -1.07 16.12
C LEU A 453 10.11 -2.55 16.53
N VAL A 454 10.78 -3.44 15.79
CA VAL A 454 10.71 -4.89 16.07
C VAL A 454 11.33 -5.25 17.41
N PRO A 455 12.55 -4.78 17.76
CA PRO A 455 13.09 -5.01 19.09
C PRO A 455 12.22 -4.46 20.23
N ALA A 456 11.58 -3.30 20.05
CA ALA A 456 10.69 -2.73 21.05
C ALA A 456 9.46 -3.63 21.32
N ILE A 457 8.85 -4.18 20.26
CA ILE A 457 7.77 -5.17 20.38
C ILE A 457 8.28 -6.45 21.06
N ASN A 458 9.44 -6.98 20.66
CA ASN A 458 10.00 -8.18 21.26
C ASN A 458 10.29 -8.00 22.76
N LYS A 459 10.74 -6.82 23.18
CA LYS A 459 10.96 -6.49 24.59
C LYS A 459 9.65 -6.53 25.39
N LEU A 460 8.55 -6.04 24.82
CA LEU A 460 7.23 -6.10 25.45
C LEU A 460 6.68 -7.53 25.48
N ILE A 461 6.89 -8.32 24.43
CA ILE A 461 6.47 -9.73 24.42
C ILE A 461 7.18 -10.54 25.53
N LEU A 462 8.47 -10.26 25.79
CA LEU A 462 9.27 -10.94 26.82
C LEU A 462 8.98 -10.43 28.25
N SER A 463 8.29 -9.30 28.41
CA SER A 463 7.94 -8.75 29.73
C SER A 463 6.69 -9.41 30.31
N ASP A 464 6.36 -9.01 31.54
CA ASP A 464 5.17 -9.40 32.29
C ASP A 464 3.92 -8.59 31.91
N ALA A 465 4.03 -7.69 30.93
CA ALA A 465 2.90 -6.91 30.44
C ALA A 465 1.83 -7.83 29.82
N PRO A 466 0.56 -7.73 30.25
CA PRO A 466 -0.52 -8.54 29.68
C PRO A 466 -0.94 -8.02 28.30
N GLU A 467 -0.79 -6.73 28.05
CA GLU A 467 -1.20 -6.06 26.82
C GLU A 467 -0.22 -4.94 26.43
N LEU A 468 -0.32 -4.53 25.18
CA LEU A 468 0.37 -3.37 24.61
C LEU A 468 -0.69 -2.32 24.25
N ASN A 469 -0.59 -1.13 24.83
CA ASN A 469 -1.37 0.04 24.40
C ASN A 469 -0.67 0.70 23.21
N TRP A 470 -1.35 0.85 22.08
CA TRP A 470 -0.71 1.33 20.85
C TRP A 470 -0.36 2.81 20.85
N LEU A 471 -1.15 3.64 21.53
CA LEU A 471 -0.88 5.07 21.63
C LEU A 471 0.39 5.30 22.45
N GLU A 472 0.43 4.73 23.66
CA GLU A 472 1.60 4.79 24.54
C GLU A 472 2.84 4.17 23.89
N PHE A 473 2.68 3.04 23.18
CA PHE A 473 3.77 2.42 22.45
C PHE A 473 4.33 3.31 21.35
N LYS A 474 3.46 3.95 20.55
CA LYS A 474 3.89 4.86 19.48
C LYS A 474 4.65 6.06 20.05
N GLU A 475 4.13 6.67 21.11
CA GLU A 475 4.78 7.81 21.79
C GLU A 475 6.15 7.43 22.38
N SER A 476 6.22 6.27 23.03
CA SER A 476 7.48 5.73 23.58
C SER A 476 8.51 5.47 22.48
N LEU A 477 8.10 4.79 21.40
CA LEU A 477 8.97 4.51 20.26
C LEU A 477 9.44 5.79 19.55
N ARG A 478 8.57 6.81 19.47
CA ARG A 478 8.92 8.11 18.89
C ARG A 478 9.99 8.84 19.71
N SER A 479 9.90 8.75 21.03
CA SER A 479 10.91 9.29 21.96
C SER A 479 12.23 8.52 21.86
N GLU A 480 12.19 7.19 21.79
CA GLU A 480 13.40 6.36 21.61
C GLU A 480 14.08 6.66 20.27
N LEU A 481 13.31 6.77 19.18
CA LEU A 481 13.80 7.15 17.87
C LEU A 481 14.48 8.52 17.90
N GLU A 482 13.88 9.49 18.57
CA GLU A 482 14.43 10.83 18.71
C GLU A 482 15.78 10.83 19.44
N GLN A 483 15.89 10.04 20.51
CA GLN A 483 17.13 9.86 21.27
C GLN A 483 18.20 9.16 20.43
N ALA A 484 17.83 8.08 19.73
CA ALA A 484 18.75 7.33 18.87
C ALA A 484 19.30 8.17 17.71
N MET A 485 18.53 9.17 17.24
CA MET A 485 18.87 10.00 16.08
C MET A 485 19.47 11.37 16.44
N GLN A 486 19.74 11.68 17.72
CA GLN A 486 20.23 13.00 18.15
C GLN A 486 21.47 13.51 17.39
N ARG A 487 22.37 12.61 16.97
CA ARG A 487 23.60 12.95 16.24
C ARG A 487 23.51 12.68 14.74
N PHE A 488 22.33 12.31 14.24
CA PHE A 488 22.16 11.92 12.84
C PHE A 488 21.81 13.16 12.00
N PRO A 489 22.58 13.47 10.93
CA PRO A 489 22.35 14.68 10.12
C PRO A 489 20.95 14.78 9.51
N ASN A 490 20.29 13.64 9.26
CA ASN A 490 18.96 13.56 8.66
C ASN A 490 17.86 13.22 9.67
N ARG A 491 18.05 13.56 10.96
CA ARG A 491 17.08 13.29 12.04
C ARG A 491 15.66 13.70 11.66
N ASP A 492 15.47 14.97 11.27
CA ASP A 492 14.13 15.52 11.04
C ASP A 492 13.40 14.81 9.90
N LYS A 493 14.14 14.38 8.86
CA LYS A 493 13.60 13.57 7.78
C LYS A 493 13.11 12.21 8.26
N ILE A 494 13.87 11.53 9.14
CA ILE A 494 13.49 10.22 9.69
C ILE A 494 12.29 10.36 10.62
N LEU A 495 12.28 11.40 11.46
CA LEU A 495 11.15 11.67 12.36
C LEU A 495 9.88 11.98 11.57
N HIS A 496 9.97 12.79 10.52
CA HIS A 496 8.86 13.04 9.62
C HIS A 496 8.36 11.74 8.95
N ILE A 497 9.26 10.86 8.50
CA ILE A 497 8.85 9.54 7.95
C ILE A 497 8.08 8.73 9.00
N PHE A 498 8.51 8.73 10.26
CA PHE A 498 7.78 8.05 11.34
C PHE A 498 6.39 8.66 11.52
N ASP A 499 6.34 9.97 11.74
CA ASP A 499 5.12 10.70 12.10
C ASP A 499 4.08 10.68 10.97
N SER A 500 4.53 10.70 9.70
CA SER A 500 3.65 10.81 8.53
C SER A 500 3.35 9.50 7.82
N PHE A 501 4.27 8.50 7.86
CA PHE A 501 4.11 7.28 7.08
C PHE A 501 3.90 6.02 7.93
N TYR A 502 4.29 5.97 9.20
CA TYR A 502 4.00 4.79 10.04
C TYR A 502 2.62 4.93 10.68
N VAL A 503 1.73 3.99 10.32
CA VAL A 503 0.36 3.95 10.80
C VAL A 503 0.20 2.75 11.73
N PHE A 504 -0.10 3.05 13.00
CA PHE A 504 -0.34 2.08 14.05
C PHE A 504 -1.82 1.66 14.09
N PRO A 505 -2.16 0.51 14.71
CA PRO A 505 -3.53 -0.01 14.69
C PRO A 505 -4.62 0.98 15.16
N HIS A 506 -4.38 1.67 16.28
CA HIS A 506 -5.35 2.60 16.88
C HIS A 506 -5.70 3.83 16.00
N GLU A 507 -4.83 4.21 15.07
CA GLU A 507 -5.00 5.37 14.18
C GLU A 507 -5.31 4.97 12.73
N ASN A 508 -5.40 3.66 12.45
CA ASN A 508 -5.59 3.16 11.09
C ASN A 508 -7.08 3.11 10.70
N ILE A 509 -7.67 4.29 10.45
CA ILE A 509 -9.07 4.44 10.02
C ILE A 509 -9.42 3.48 8.88
N GLY A 510 -8.56 3.38 7.86
CA GLY A 510 -8.82 2.53 6.72
C GLY A 510 -8.92 1.05 7.05
N PHE A 511 -8.06 0.57 7.96
CA PHE A 511 -8.14 -0.81 8.40
C PHE A 511 -9.34 -1.08 9.28
N ILE A 512 -9.67 -0.16 10.20
CA ILE A 512 -10.85 -0.24 11.05
C ILE A 512 -12.11 -0.34 10.19
N MET A 513 -12.29 0.60 9.25
CA MET A 513 -13.43 0.62 8.35
C MET A 513 -13.48 -0.61 7.44
N MET A 514 -12.35 -1.00 6.83
CA MET A 514 -12.31 -2.17 5.94
C MET A 514 -12.65 -3.46 6.71
N ARG A 515 -12.13 -3.61 7.94
CA ARG A 515 -12.41 -4.78 8.78
C ARG A 515 -13.90 -4.85 9.09
N SER A 516 -14.49 -3.77 9.59
CA SER A 516 -15.92 -3.69 9.93
C SER A 516 -16.81 -3.91 8.70
N TRP A 517 -16.42 -3.36 7.55
CA TRP A 517 -17.12 -3.55 6.28
C TRP A 517 -17.10 -5.01 5.83
N MET A 518 -15.96 -5.68 5.90
CA MET A 518 -15.88 -7.11 5.56
C MET A 518 -16.69 -7.98 6.55
N GLN A 519 -16.84 -7.54 7.81
CA GLN A 519 -17.62 -8.26 8.84
C GLN A 519 -19.09 -8.21 8.50
N TYR A 520 -19.57 -7.01 8.18
CA TYR A 520 -20.91 -6.78 7.71
C TYR A 520 -21.28 -7.61 6.48
N LEU A 521 -20.37 -7.71 5.50
CA LEU A 521 -20.60 -8.47 4.27
C LEU A 521 -20.55 -10.00 4.47
N GLY A 522 -20.27 -10.49 5.68
CA GLY A 522 -20.13 -11.93 5.94
C GLY A 522 -18.90 -12.56 5.28
N ASN A 523 -17.89 -11.75 4.95
CA ASN A 523 -16.65 -12.24 4.31
C ASN A 523 -15.63 -12.82 5.32
N TYR A 524 -16.05 -13.02 6.57
CA TYR A 524 -15.27 -13.72 7.58
C TYR A 524 -15.75 -15.16 7.69
N GLY A 525 -14.82 -16.11 7.58
CA GLY A 525 -15.09 -17.47 8.03
C GLY A 525 -15.58 -17.44 9.48
N ASP A 526 -16.60 -18.25 9.77
CA ASP A 526 -17.37 -18.24 11.01
C ASP A 526 -16.53 -17.97 12.26
N ARG A 527 -17.06 -17.10 13.14
CA ARG A 527 -16.63 -16.96 14.54
C ARG A 527 -16.95 -18.27 15.27
N ASN A 528 -16.06 -19.26 15.18
CA ASN A 528 -16.09 -20.43 16.06
C ASN A 528 -14.80 -20.53 16.85
#